data_AF-A0A314ZT97-F1
#
_entry.id   AF-A0A314ZT97-F1
#
_cell.length_a   1.000
_cell.length_b   1.000
_cell.length_c   1.000
_cell.angle_alpha   90.00
_cell.angle_beta   90.00
_cell.angle_gamma   90.00
#
_symmetry.space_group_name_H-M   'P 1'
#
loop_
_entity.id
_entity.type
_entity.pdbx_description
1 polymer ?
#
loop_
_entity_poly.entity_id
_entity_poly.type
_entity_poly.pdbx_seq_one_letter_code
_entity_poly.pdbx_strand_id
1 'polypeptide(L)'
;MAPNGETIVGSNYSRTNNFSKSKPPKLSFSSDSLKRTVSDISYELSKEAVDQDLKSLPPISEVENAKCECCGMSEECTPEYIDRVRDKFLGKWICGLCSEAVKEEVEKNGGDKEEALNTHISACVV
;
A
#
# COMPACT_ATOMS: atom_id res chain seq x y z
N MET A 1 -16.81 -6.95 34.19
CA MET A 1 -17.39 -5.58 34.12
C MET A 1 -16.24 -4.59 34.04
N ALA A 2 -16.13 -3.85 32.94
CA ALA A 2 -15.17 -2.76 32.77
C ALA A 2 -15.95 -1.43 32.78
N PRO A 3 -15.55 -0.43 33.58
CA PRO A 3 -16.25 0.85 33.60
C PRO A 3 -15.70 1.80 32.51
N ASN A 4 -16.66 2.25 31.68
CA ASN A 4 -16.74 3.52 30.91
C ASN A 4 -15.61 3.88 29.93
N GLY A 5 -15.93 3.69 28.64
CA GLY A 5 -15.34 4.44 27.55
C GLY A 5 -15.96 5.83 27.43
N GLU A 6 -15.11 6.81 27.17
CA GLU A 6 -15.51 8.16 26.77
C GLU A 6 -15.01 8.45 25.36
N THR A 7 -15.97 8.84 24.54
CA THR A 7 -15.91 9.04 23.09
C THR A 7 -15.05 10.25 22.75
N ILE A 8 -13.99 10.07 21.95
CA ILE A 8 -13.33 11.22 21.31
C ILE A 8 -14.03 11.48 19.97
N VAL A 9 -14.88 12.49 20.02
CA VAL A 9 -15.47 13.21 18.90
C VAL A 9 -14.41 13.49 17.82
N GLY A 10 -14.79 13.20 16.57
CA GLY A 10 -13.98 13.47 15.40
C GLY A 10 -13.63 14.94 15.26
N SER A 11 -12.40 15.21 14.85
CA SER A 11 -12.01 16.48 14.26
C SER A 11 -11.14 16.22 13.05
N ASN A 12 -11.55 16.81 11.93
CA ASN A 12 -11.07 16.59 10.60
C ASN A 12 -9.54 16.75 10.52
N TYR A 13 -8.85 15.77 9.94
CA TYR A 13 -7.44 15.88 9.61
C TYR A 13 -7.26 16.88 8.46
N SER A 14 -7.27 18.17 8.78
CA SER A 14 -6.70 19.17 7.89
C SER A 14 -5.19 19.12 8.05
N ARG A 15 -4.55 18.41 7.12
CA ARG A 15 -3.10 18.37 6.94
C ARG A 15 -2.63 19.77 6.54
N THR A 16 -2.20 20.58 7.51
CA THR A 16 -1.45 21.82 7.22
C THR A 16 0.02 21.57 7.50
N ASN A 17 0.75 21.29 6.42
CA ASN A 17 2.19 21.23 6.40
C ASN A 17 2.71 22.66 6.54
N ASN A 18 3.14 23.05 7.74
CA ASN A 18 3.90 24.29 7.96
C ASN A 18 4.95 24.01 9.03
N PHE A 19 6.13 23.59 8.57
CA PHE A 19 7.37 23.55 9.35
C PHE A 19 7.84 24.98 9.65
N SER A 20 7.05 25.69 10.45
CA SER A 20 7.56 26.83 11.18
C SER A 20 8.30 26.26 12.38
N LYS A 21 9.60 26.57 12.50
CA LYS A 21 10.44 26.29 13.66
C LYS A 21 9.81 26.90 14.94
N SER A 22 8.82 26.24 15.54
CA SER A 22 8.30 26.60 16.85
C SER A 22 8.67 25.50 17.82
N LYS A 23 9.67 25.82 18.64
CA LYS A 23 10.02 25.08 19.86
C LYS A 23 8.73 24.81 20.65
N PRO A 24 8.46 23.57 21.08
CA PRO A 24 7.21 23.26 21.79
C PRO A 24 7.14 24.09 23.08
N PRO A 25 5.93 24.49 23.53
CA PRO A 25 5.78 25.29 24.74
C PRO A 25 6.35 24.53 25.93
N LYS A 26 7.23 25.17 26.71
CA LYS A 26 7.67 24.63 27.99
C LYS A 26 6.50 24.71 28.96
N LEU A 27 5.82 23.59 29.20
CA LEU A 27 4.92 23.46 30.35
C LEU A 27 5.79 23.51 31.61
N SER A 28 5.73 24.62 32.34
CA SER A 28 6.33 24.76 33.66
C SER A 28 5.44 24.05 34.68
N PHE A 29 5.79 22.83 35.08
CA PHE A 29 5.34 22.36 36.38
C PHE A 29 6.29 21.33 36.98
N SER A 30 6.84 21.72 38.13
CA SER A 30 7.30 20.90 39.25
C SER A 30 8.48 19.96 39.06
N SER A 31 9.30 19.96 40.09
CA SER A 31 10.58 19.28 40.24
C SER A 31 10.42 17.75 40.27
N ASP A 32 10.52 17.11 39.12
CA ASP A 32 11.41 15.95 38.98
C ASP A 32 11.84 15.86 37.52
N SER A 33 13.11 16.17 37.26
CA SER A 33 13.61 16.44 35.90
C SER A 33 13.75 15.15 35.09
N LEU A 34 12.66 14.65 34.53
CA LEU A 34 12.70 13.65 33.46
C LEU A 34 13.40 14.28 32.24
N LYS A 35 14.71 14.06 32.16
CA LYS A 35 15.48 14.34 30.95
C LYS A 35 14.94 13.40 29.88
N ARG A 36 14.36 13.95 28.80
CA ARG A 36 14.13 13.13 27.60
C ARG A 36 15.49 12.65 27.11
N THR A 37 15.68 11.35 27.08
CA THR A 37 16.77 10.76 26.32
C THR A 37 16.45 11.00 24.85
N VAL A 38 17.32 11.76 24.19
CA VAL A 38 17.29 11.85 22.73
C VAL A 38 18.20 10.72 22.28
N SER A 39 17.69 9.78 21.49
CA SER A 39 18.56 8.76 20.91
C SER A 39 19.43 9.42 19.85
N ASP A 40 20.70 9.05 19.82
CA ASP A 40 21.68 9.57 18.84
C ASP A 40 21.21 9.34 17.40
N ILE A 41 20.40 8.30 17.18
CA ILE A 41 19.75 7.97 15.90
C ILE A 41 18.95 9.16 15.35
N SER A 42 18.21 9.88 16.20
CA SER A 42 17.36 10.99 15.76
C SER A 42 18.17 12.24 15.38
N TYR A 43 19.40 12.37 15.89
CA TYR A 43 20.31 13.46 15.55
C TYR A 43 21.10 13.18 14.27
N GLU A 44 21.57 11.93 14.08
CA GLU A 44 22.26 11.54 12.85
C GLU A 44 21.35 11.66 11.61
N LEU A 45 20.08 11.24 11.72
CA LEU A 45 19.04 11.45 10.70
C LEU A 45 18.80 12.92 10.32
N SER A 46 19.14 13.86 11.20
CA SER A 46 18.99 15.31 10.95
C SER A 46 20.27 15.98 10.43
N LYS A 47 21.42 15.30 10.53
CA LYS A 47 22.74 15.80 10.17
C LYS A 47 23.22 15.26 8.83
N GLU A 48 22.72 14.10 8.42
CA GLU A 48 22.82 13.61 7.06
C GLU A 48 22.02 14.55 6.15
N ALA A 49 22.69 15.54 5.56
CA ALA A 49 22.12 16.36 4.50
C ALA A 49 21.72 15.43 3.37
N VAL A 50 20.41 15.22 3.23
CA VAL A 50 19.76 14.37 2.25
C VAL A 50 19.84 15.02 0.85
N ASP A 51 21.03 15.40 0.40
CA ASP A 51 21.21 16.21 -0.81
C ASP A 51 21.94 15.48 -1.96
N GLN A 52 22.34 14.21 -1.78
CA GLN A 52 22.97 13.43 -2.85
C GLN A 52 22.34 12.06 -3.14
N ASP A 53 21.75 11.37 -2.17
CA ASP A 53 21.22 10.00 -2.38
C ASP A 53 19.74 9.93 -2.80
N LEU A 54 18.94 10.98 -2.58
CA LEU A 54 17.56 11.02 -3.10
C LEU A 54 17.49 11.19 -4.63
N LYS A 55 18.59 11.62 -5.28
CA LYS A 55 18.65 11.84 -6.72
C LYS A 55 18.90 10.58 -7.53
N SER A 56 19.33 9.49 -6.89
CA SER A 56 19.65 8.21 -7.53
C SER A 56 18.57 7.14 -7.33
N LEU A 57 17.45 7.49 -6.69
CA LEU A 57 16.35 6.54 -6.58
C LEU A 57 15.64 6.44 -7.93
N PRO A 58 15.36 5.22 -8.42
CA PRO A 58 14.54 5.06 -9.61
C PRO A 58 13.18 5.72 -9.36
N PRO A 59 12.57 6.32 -10.40
CA PRO A 59 11.22 6.86 -10.29
C PRO A 59 10.28 5.78 -9.74
N ILE A 60 9.48 6.13 -8.73
CA ILE A 60 8.42 5.25 -8.27
C ILE A 60 7.43 5.12 -9.43
N SER A 61 7.24 3.90 -9.94
CA SER A 61 6.21 3.67 -10.95
C SER A 61 4.84 3.93 -10.33
N GLU A 62 4.10 4.89 -10.87
CA GLU A 62 2.73 5.15 -10.44
C GLU A 62 1.89 3.87 -10.62
N VAL A 63 1.05 3.58 -9.62
CA VAL A 63 0.12 2.45 -9.64
C VAL A 63 -1.25 2.94 -10.11
N GLU A 64 -1.97 2.09 -10.84
CA GLU A 64 -3.33 2.34 -11.29
C GLU A 64 -4.29 1.28 -10.75
N ASN A 65 -5.56 1.67 -10.58
CA ASN A 65 -6.62 0.76 -10.17
C ASN A 65 -7.13 -0.01 -11.38
N ALA A 66 -6.89 -1.32 -11.40
CA ALA A 66 -7.28 -2.21 -12.48
C ALA A 66 -8.34 -3.21 -12.02
N LYS A 67 -9.48 -3.25 -12.73
CA LYS A 67 -10.63 -4.09 -12.38
C LYS A 67 -10.54 -5.46 -13.05
N CYS A 68 -10.47 -6.52 -12.25
CA CYS A 68 -10.44 -7.91 -12.71
C CYS A 68 -11.63 -8.23 -13.62
N GLU A 69 -11.38 -8.84 -14.78
CA GLU A 69 -12.44 -9.26 -15.72
C GLU A 69 -13.20 -10.50 -15.27
N CYS A 70 -12.68 -11.27 -14.30
CA CYS A 70 -13.35 -12.45 -13.75
C CYS A 70 -14.33 -12.08 -12.63
N CYS A 71 -13.82 -11.54 -11.52
CA CYS A 71 -14.63 -11.22 -10.33
C CYS A 71 -14.98 -9.74 -10.22
N GLY A 72 -14.42 -8.84 -11.01
CA GLY A 72 -14.73 -7.41 -10.89
C GLY A 72 -14.14 -6.70 -9.66
N MET A 73 -13.35 -7.39 -8.82
CA MET A 73 -12.54 -6.75 -7.77
C MET A 73 -11.46 -5.87 -8.41
N SER A 74 -11.13 -4.74 -7.76
CA SER A 74 -10.09 -3.82 -8.22
C SER A 74 -8.82 -3.99 -7.40
N GLU A 75 -7.67 -3.97 -8.07
CA GLU A 75 -6.34 -4.02 -7.44
C GLU A 75 -5.49 -2.82 -7.91
N GLU A 76 -4.65 -2.29 -7.02
CA GLU A 76 -3.66 -1.27 -7.36
C GLU A 76 -2.41 -1.95 -7.92
N CYS A 77 -2.11 -1.71 -9.19
CA CYS A 77 -1.06 -2.43 -9.91
C CYS A 77 -0.23 -1.46 -10.75
N THR A 78 1.05 -1.79 -10.97
CA THR A 78 1.88 -1.04 -11.92
C THR A 78 1.45 -1.38 -13.36
N PRO A 79 1.53 -0.42 -14.31
CA PRO A 79 1.20 -0.69 -15.71
C PRO A 79 1.98 -1.87 -16.29
N GLU A 80 3.28 -1.97 -15.95
CA GLU A 80 4.14 -3.09 -16.35
C GLU A 80 3.63 -4.45 -15.85
N TYR A 81 3.04 -4.50 -14.65
CA TYR A 81 2.44 -5.74 -14.16
C TYR A 81 1.13 -6.06 -14.87
N ILE A 82 0.32 -5.04 -15.17
CA ILE A 82 -0.93 -5.19 -15.92
C ILE A 82 -0.68 -5.76 -17.30
N ASP A 83 0.29 -5.23 -18.03
CA ASP A 83 0.65 -5.72 -19.36
C ASP A 83 1.14 -7.16 -19.32
N ARG A 84 2.01 -7.51 -18.35
CA ARG A 84 2.48 -8.89 -18.17
C ARG A 84 1.36 -9.89 -17.86
N VAL A 85 0.33 -9.47 -17.14
CA VAL A 85 -0.83 -10.32 -16.87
C VAL A 85 -1.67 -10.46 -18.13
N ARG A 86 -1.96 -9.37 -18.85
CA ARG A 86 -2.68 -9.41 -20.12
C ARG A 86 -2.00 -10.32 -21.14
N ASP A 87 -0.68 -10.27 -21.26
CA ASP A 87 0.09 -11.15 -22.16
C ASP A 87 -0.08 -12.65 -21.82
N LYS A 88 -0.28 -12.97 -20.53
CA LYS A 88 -0.45 -14.36 -20.07
C LYS A 88 -1.88 -14.88 -20.23
N PHE A 89 -2.87 -14.00 -20.14
CA PHE A 89 -4.29 -14.36 -20.07
C PHE A 89 -5.09 -13.80 -21.26
N LEU A 90 -4.57 -13.98 -22.48
CA LEU A 90 -5.28 -13.67 -23.73
C LEU A 90 -5.77 -12.22 -23.82
N GLY A 91 -4.96 -11.28 -23.34
CA GLY A 91 -5.26 -9.85 -23.32
C GLY A 91 -6.13 -9.41 -22.16
N LYS A 92 -6.56 -10.33 -21.28
CA LYS A 92 -7.45 -10.03 -20.15
C LYS A 92 -6.65 -9.65 -18.91
N TRP A 93 -7.12 -8.61 -18.22
CA TRP A 93 -6.63 -8.31 -16.89
C TRP A 93 -7.42 -9.10 -15.84
N ILE A 94 -6.71 -9.89 -15.03
CA ILE A 94 -7.28 -10.67 -13.94
C ILE A 94 -6.49 -10.44 -12.65
N CYS A 95 -7.15 -10.46 -11.50
CA CYS A 95 -6.49 -10.24 -10.21
C CYS A 95 -5.50 -11.36 -9.86
N GLY A 96 -4.67 -11.12 -8.84
CA GLY A 96 -3.69 -12.11 -8.39
C GLY A 96 -4.32 -13.48 -8.02
N LEU A 97 -5.50 -13.47 -7.39
CA LEU A 97 -6.19 -14.70 -7.00
C LEU A 97 -6.77 -15.46 -8.19
N CYS A 98 -7.40 -14.77 -9.14
CA CYS A 98 -7.90 -15.39 -10.37
C CYS A 98 -6.75 -15.93 -11.23
N SER A 99 -5.59 -15.26 -11.23
CA SER A 99 -4.39 -15.74 -11.94
C SER A 99 -3.96 -17.12 -11.47
N GLU A 100 -3.90 -17.33 -10.16
CA GLU A 100 -3.53 -18.63 -9.60
C GLU A 100 -4.62 -19.69 -9.83
N ALA A 101 -5.90 -19.31 -9.71
CA ALA A 101 -7.01 -20.22 -9.99
C ALA A 101 -7.03 -20.69 -11.46
N VAL A 102 -6.86 -19.78 -12.43
CA VAL A 102 -6.77 -20.14 -13.86
C VAL A 102 -5.56 -21.04 -14.10
N LYS A 103 -4.41 -20.76 -13.48
CA LYS A 103 -3.22 -21.60 -13.61
C LYS A 103 -3.48 -23.02 -13.10
N GLU A 104 -4.19 -23.18 -11.99
CA GLU A 104 -4.60 -24.48 -11.48
C GLU A 104 -5.57 -25.19 -12.44
N GLU A 105 -6.51 -24.46 -13.04
CA GLU A 105 -7.43 -25.00 -14.05
C GLU A 105 -6.69 -25.48 -15.32
N VAL A 106 -5.66 -24.75 -15.76
CA VAL A 106 -4.80 -25.18 -16.89
C VAL A 106 -4.14 -26.52 -16.61
N GLU A 107 -3.65 -26.73 -15.39
CA GLU A 107 -3.03 -28.00 -14.99
C GLU A 107 -4.05 -29.16 -14.96
N LYS A 108 -5.31 -28.87 -14.60
CA LYS A 108 -6.40 -29.87 -14.57
C LYS A 108 -6.96 -30.21 -15.96
N ASN A 109 -7.05 -29.24 -16.87
CA ASN A 109 -7.69 -29.37 -18.18
C ASN A 109 -6.71 -29.75 -19.31
N GLY A 110 -5.55 -30.33 -18.96
CA GLY A 110 -4.59 -30.82 -19.96
C GLY A 110 -3.79 -29.73 -20.67
N GLY A 111 -3.71 -28.53 -20.08
CA GLY A 111 -2.82 -27.46 -20.54
C GLY A 111 -3.47 -26.40 -21.44
N ASP A 112 -4.77 -26.49 -21.73
CA ASP A 112 -5.45 -25.47 -22.52
C ASP A 112 -5.74 -24.21 -21.68
N LYS A 113 -5.03 -23.12 -22.01
CA LYS A 113 -5.15 -21.82 -21.34
C LYS A 113 -6.45 -21.11 -21.66
N GLU A 114 -6.95 -21.23 -22.88
CA GLU A 114 -8.16 -20.53 -23.30
C GLU A 114 -9.39 -21.15 -22.65
N GLU A 115 -9.46 -22.49 -22.68
CA GLU A 115 -10.54 -23.23 -22.03
C GLU A 115 -10.56 -23.00 -20.52
N ALA A 116 -9.39 -23.08 -19.85
CA ALA A 116 -9.28 -22.81 -18.43
C ALA A 116 -9.70 -21.37 -18.09
N LEU A 117 -9.19 -20.38 -18.82
CA LEU A 117 -9.55 -18.99 -18.56
C LEU A 117 -11.07 -18.75 -18.72
N ASN A 118 -11.67 -19.30 -19.78
CA ASN A 118 -13.11 -19.15 -20.02
C ASN A 118 -13.96 -19.88 -18.96
N THR A 119 -13.51 -21.06 -18.54
CA THR A 119 -14.14 -21.83 -17.45
C THR A 119 -14.12 -21.03 -16.17
N HIS A 120 -12.96 -20.52 -15.77
CA HIS A 120 -12.82 -19.68 -14.59
C HIS A 120 -13.72 -18.45 -14.65
N ILE A 121 -13.70 -17.69 -15.76
CA ILE A 121 -14.52 -16.48 -15.93
C ILE A 121 -16.00 -16.78 -15.72
N SER A 122 -16.48 -17.94 -16.21
CA SER A 122 -17.89 -18.33 -16.07
C SER A 122 -18.27 -18.74 -14.64
N ALA A 123 -17.32 -19.25 -13.85
CA ALA A 123 -17.54 -19.77 -12.51
C ALA A 123 -17.18 -18.76 -11.40
N CYS A 124 -16.35 -17.77 -11.71
CA CYS A 124 -15.84 -16.80 -10.76
C CYS A 124 -16.95 -15.84 -10.30
N VAL A 125 -17.15 -15.74 -9.00
CA VAL A 125 -18.13 -14.82 -8.38
C VAL A 125 -17.44 -13.94 -7.33
N VAL A 126 -18.05 -12.80 -7.02
CA VAL A 126 -17.64 -11.87 -5.95
C VAL A 126 -18.00 -12.42 -4.58
#